data_AF-A0A8T4ER39-F1
#
_entry.id   AF-A0A8T4ER39-F1
#
_cell.length_a   1.000
_cell.length_b   1.000
_cell.length_c   1.000
_cell.angle_alpha   90.00
_cell.angle_beta   90.00
_cell.angle_gamma   90.00
#
_symmetry.space_group_name_H-M   'P 1'
#
loop_
_entity.id
_entity.type
_entity.pdbx_description
1 polymer ?
#
loop_
_entity_poly.entity_id
_entity_poly.type
_entity_poly.pdbx_seq_one_letter_code
_entity_poly.pdbx_strand_id
1 'polypeptide(L)'
;MMRVVGLLLILVLLFSSLAFTGCGGGEEEKPIRQCERNSDCKSINKCFTPKCTADGQCTTSPKEFCCGNKICEPQSMENSCSCPDDCGQCQGAIPYNVTTGLRTVQKFTQYAIYLCENNMCVVGADQTKIRVLRMVDDIVVMSAFKAETLSILNSPFDIKREKISIEISLKDRNEKLSGPVVFTEIKVLSDTNEMMGRIFIDEKLEKVGDMFTKQLNLVSSQKVVEQDKPISWEVFYEYVKMEPDFDAPLIDGKRPSKPVLYRASTKIRLAQKPVFIAQPTASLEEESAEI
;
A
#
# COMPACT_ATOMS: atom_id res chain seq x y z
N MET A 1 -30.25 -11.35 -47.44
CA MET A 1 -30.63 -12.78 -47.50
C MET A 1 -30.19 -13.59 -46.28
N MET A 2 -29.01 -13.36 -45.67
CA MET A 2 -28.54 -14.16 -44.51
C MET A 2 -29.33 -14.03 -43.20
N ARG A 3 -30.14 -12.97 -43.00
CA ARG A 3 -30.94 -12.79 -41.76
C ARG A 3 -32.20 -13.67 -41.70
N VAL A 4 -32.70 -14.15 -42.84
CA VAL A 4 -33.93 -14.98 -42.89
C VAL A 4 -33.61 -16.45 -42.60
N VAL A 5 -32.40 -16.92 -42.95
CA VAL A 5 -31.96 -18.30 -42.73
C VAL A 5 -31.72 -18.60 -41.23
N GLY A 6 -31.20 -17.62 -40.48
CA GLY A 6 -30.98 -17.78 -39.03
C GLY A 6 -32.26 -17.91 -38.21
N LEU A 7 -33.32 -17.19 -38.60
CA LEU A 7 -34.62 -17.23 -37.90
C LEU A 7 -35.34 -18.58 -38.10
N LEU A 8 -35.19 -19.17 -39.29
CA LEU A 8 -35.79 -20.46 -39.66
C LEU A 8 -35.12 -21.63 -38.92
N LEU A 9 -33.80 -21.56 -38.70
CA LEU A 9 -33.05 -22.55 -37.92
C LEU A 9 -33.42 -22.55 -36.42
N ILE A 10 -33.66 -21.37 -35.84
CA ILE A 10 -34.11 -21.23 -34.45
C ILE A 10 -35.54 -21.78 -34.29
N LEU A 11 -36.42 -21.56 -35.26
CA LEU A 11 -37.78 -22.10 -35.26
C LEU A 11 -37.82 -23.63 -35.39
N VAL A 12 -36.92 -24.22 -36.17
CA VAL A 12 -36.77 -25.69 -36.29
C VAL A 12 -36.20 -26.31 -35.00
N LEU A 13 -35.29 -25.62 -34.30
CA LEU A 13 -34.78 -26.04 -32.99
C LEU A 13 -35.84 -25.94 -31.87
N LEU A 14 -36.70 -24.93 -31.93
CA LEU A 14 -37.83 -24.79 -31.01
C LEU A 14 -38.93 -25.82 -31.29
N PHE A 15 -39.17 -26.20 -32.54
CA PHE A 15 -40.18 -27.23 -32.86
C PHE A 15 -39.73 -28.66 -32.56
N SER A 16 -38.42 -28.95 -32.62
CA SER A 16 -37.87 -30.28 -32.32
C SER A 16 -37.80 -30.59 -30.83
N SER A 17 -37.94 -29.60 -29.94
CA SER A 17 -38.00 -29.80 -28.48
C SER A 17 -39.42 -30.08 -27.95
N LEU A 18 -40.48 -29.97 -28.76
CA LEU A 18 -41.87 -30.25 -28.34
C LEU A 18 -42.37 -31.67 -28.63
N ALA A 19 -41.55 -32.56 -29.20
CA ALA A 19 -41.99 -33.90 -29.62
C ALA A 19 -41.76 -35.03 -28.59
N PHE A 20 -41.29 -34.74 -27.37
CA PHE A 20 -41.09 -35.74 -26.31
C PHE A 20 -42.05 -35.55 -25.13
N THR A 21 -43.35 -35.41 -25.40
CA THR A 21 -44.41 -35.66 -24.40
C THR A 21 -44.84 -37.13 -24.49
N GLY A 22 -43.89 -38.01 -24.20
CA GLY A 22 -44.11 -39.45 -24.07
C GLY A 22 -44.83 -39.76 -22.76
N CYS A 23 -46.09 -40.15 -22.88
CA CYS A 23 -46.95 -40.69 -21.83
C CYS A 23 -46.34 -42.00 -21.28
N GLY A 24 -45.53 -41.89 -20.23
CA GLY A 24 -45.05 -43.03 -19.44
C GLY A 24 -45.76 -42.99 -18.09
N GLY A 25 -46.67 -43.94 -17.86
CA GLY A 25 -47.19 -44.24 -16.53
C GLY A 25 -46.04 -44.72 -15.66
N GLY A 26 -45.36 -43.78 -15.01
CA GLY A 26 -44.38 -44.07 -13.96
C GLY A 26 -45.15 -44.52 -12.74
N GLU A 27 -44.97 -45.78 -12.37
CA GLU A 27 -45.23 -46.25 -11.02
C GLU A 27 -44.69 -45.19 -10.05
N GLU A 28 -45.51 -44.74 -9.10
CA GLU A 28 -45.05 -43.91 -7.99
C GLU A 28 -43.98 -44.71 -7.22
N GLU A 29 -42.73 -44.63 -7.65
CA GLU A 29 -41.58 -45.03 -6.85
C GLU A 29 -41.64 -44.18 -5.59
N LYS A 30 -42.19 -44.77 -4.53
CA LYS A 30 -42.12 -44.21 -3.19
C LYS A 30 -40.67 -43.80 -2.95
N PRO A 31 -40.38 -42.52 -2.64
CA PRO A 31 -39.03 -42.08 -2.44
C PRO A 31 -38.38 -42.95 -1.37
N ILE A 32 -37.27 -43.61 -1.73
CA ILE A 32 -36.54 -44.49 -0.84
C ILE A 32 -36.09 -43.64 0.36
N ARG A 33 -36.67 -43.91 1.53
CA ARG A 33 -36.25 -43.27 2.79
C ARG A 33 -34.78 -43.63 3.05
N GLN A 34 -33.94 -42.62 3.15
CA GLN A 34 -32.49 -42.77 3.36
C GLN A 34 -32.13 -42.85 4.85
N CYS A 35 -33.00 -42.38 5.73
CA CYS A 35 -32.78 -42.36 7.18
C CYS A 35 -34.08 -42.54 7.97
N GLU A 36 -33.96 -43.02 9.21
CA GLU A 36 -35.04 -43.02 10.20
C GLU A 36 -34.73 -42.10 11.38
N ARG A 37 -33.44 -41.88 11.67
CA ARG A 37 -32.94 -41.06 12.78
C ARG A 37 -31.82 -40.14 12.31
N ASN A 38 -31.59 -39.05 13.04
CA ASN A 38 -30.49 -38.12 12.77
C ASN A 38 -29.11 -38.79 12.83
N SER A 39 -28.95 -39.87 13.61
CA SER A 39 -27.72 -40.66 13.71
C SER A 39 -27.37 -41.41 12.41
N ASP A 40 -28.37 -41.66 11.56
CA ASP A 40 -28.19 -42.40 10.31
C ASP A 40 -27.61 -41.49 9.23
N CYS A 41 -27.71 -40.17 9.44
CA CYS A 41 -27.21 -39.16 8.54
C CYS A 41 -25.74 -38.82 8.86
N LYS A 42 -24.86 -38.99 7.88
CA LYS A 42 -23.45 -38.61 7.98
C LYS A 42 -23.32 -37.09 7.93
N SER A 43 -22.66 -36.50 8.94
CA SER A 43 -22.35 -35.07 8.88
C SER A 43 -21.26 -34.79 7.84
N ILE A 44 -21.40 -33.67 7.11
CA ILE A 44 -20.41 -33.20 6.14
C ILE A 44 -19.10 -32.83 6.85
N ASN A 45 -19.20 -32.11 7.96
CA ASN A 45 -18.08 -31.77 8.84
C ASN A 45 -18.58 -31.46 10.28
N LYS A 46 -17.68 -31.10 11.20
CA LYS A 46 -18.02 -30.85 12.60
C LYS A 46 -18.97 -29.66 12.82
N CYS A 47 -19.03 -28.74 11.86
CA CYS A 47 -19.84 -27.52 11.85
C CYS A 47 -21.20 -27.67 11.18
N PHE A 48 -21.57 -28.89 10.77
CA PHE A 48 -22.94 -29.21 10.36
C PHE A 48 -23.58 -30.19 11.34
N THR A 49 -24.86 -29.97 11.64
CA THR A 49 -25.70 -30.89 12.40
C THR A 49 -26.56 -31.67 11.42
N PRO A 50 -26.39 -33.00 11.31
CA PRO A 50 -27.22 -33.82 10.43
C PRO A 50 -28.63 -33.98 11.00
N LYS A 51 -29.64 -33.93 10.13
CA LYS A 51 -31.05 -34.06 10.48
C LYS A 51 -31.80 -34.90 9.44
N CYS A 52 -32.48 -35.95 9.91
CA CYS A 52 -33.40 -36.71 9.09
C CYS A 52 -34.75 -35.98 9.03
N THR A 53 -35.24 -35.67 7.83
CA THR A 53 -36.54 -35.03 7.63
C THR A 53 -37.69 -36.02 7.79
N ALA A 54 -38.93 -35.52 7.91
CA ALA A 54 -40.12 -36.38 8.00
C ALA A 54 -40.30 -37.29 6.76
N ASP A 55 -39.77 -36.88 5.61
CA ASP A 55 -39.78 -37.63 4.36
C ASP A 55 -38.65 -38.67 4.29
N GLY A 56 -37.81 -38.78 5.32
CA GLY A 56 -36.68 -39.71 5.38
C GLY A 56 -35.47 -39.28 4.57
N GLN A 57 -35.29 -37.97 4.33
CA GLN A 57 -34.11 -37.41 3.65
C GLN A 57 -33.10 -36.86 4.67
N CYS A 58 -31.81 -37.11 4.44
CA CYS A 58 -30.76 -36.50 5.24
C CYS A 58 -30.52 -35.05 4.79
N THR A 59 -30.74 -34.12 5.71
CA THR A 59 -30.41 -32.71 5.58
C THR A 59 -29.34 -32.33 6.58
N THR A 60 -28.68 -31.20 6.37
CA THR A 60 -27.72 -30.66 7.33
C THR A 60 -28.06 -29.21 7.63
N SER A 61 -27.82 -28.78 8.87
CA SER A 61 -27.95 -27.39 9.27
C SER A 61 -26.61 -26.89 9.80
N PRO A 62 -26.16 -25.68 9.39
CA PRO A 62 -24.92 -25.10 9.89
C PRO A 62 -25.03 -24.85 11.40
N LYS A 63 -23.94 -25.06 12.12
CA LYS A 63 -23.79 -24.68 13.53
C LYS A 63 -23.21 -23.28 13.60
N GLU A 64 -23.81 -22.41 14.41
CA GLU A 64 -23.28 -21.09 14.70
C GLU A 64 -21.90 -21.18 15.39
N PHE A 65 -21.08 -20.16 15.16
CA PHE A 65 -19.75 -19.97 15.74
C PHE A 65 -18.79 -21.13 15.43
N CYS A 66 -18.87 -21.67 14.22
CA CYS A 66 -18.10 -22.84 13.81
C CYS A 66 -17.52 -22.68 12.41
N CYS A 67 -16.20 -22.46 12.37
CA CYS A 67 -15.48 -22.31 11.12
C CYS A 67 -15.55 -23.57 10.22
N GLY A 68 -15.99 -23.38 8.99
CA GLY A 68 -16.32 -24.40 7.99
C GLY A 68 -17.82 -24.59 7.78
N ASN A 69 -18.68 -23.76 8.37
CA ASN A 69 -20.15 -23.78 8.18
C ASN A 69 -20.63 -22.97 6.96
N LYS A 70 -19.72 -22.27 6.28
CA LYS A 70 -19.94 -21.36 5.14
C LYS A 70 -20.72 -20.09 5.45
N ILE A 71 -20.77 -19.69 6.71
CA ILE A 71 -21.38 -18.45 7.19
C ILE A 71 -20.30 -17.67 7.93
N CYS A 72 -19.93 -16.50 7.42
CA CYS A 72 -19.04 -15.62 8.16
C CYS A 72 -19.83 -14.94 9.27
N GLU A 73 -19.45 -15.15 10.53
CA GLU A 73 -20.17 -14.66 11.71
C GLU A 73 -19.36 -13.57 12.47
N PRO A 74 -19.46 -12.27 12.10
CA PRO A 74 -18.67 -11.22 12.73
C PRO A 74 -18.89 -11.10 14.25
N GLN A 75 -20.09 -11.47 14.73
CA GLN A 75 -20.45 -11.46 16.15
C GLN A 75 -19.60 -12.42 17.01
N SER A 76 -19.00 -13.46 16.42
CA SER A 76 -18.04 -14.37 17.06
C SER A 76 -16.59 -14.01 16.77
N MET A 77 -16.33 -12.82 16.21
CA MET A 77 -15.00 -12.37 15.75
C MET A 77 -14.45 -13.23 14.60
N GLU A 78 -15.32 -13.90 13.86
CA GLU A 78 -14.94 -14.53 12.60
C GLU A 78 -14.67 -13.46 11.54
N ASN A 79 -13.56 -13.65 10.82
CA ASN A 79 -13.16 -12.82 9.71
C ASN A 79 -12.22 -13.63 8.80
N SER A 80 -11.78 -13.01 7.71
CA SER A 80 -10.92 -13.66 6.70
C SER A 80 -9.55 -14.13 7.23
N CYS A 81 -9.18 -13.77 8.46
CA CYS A 81 -7.98 -14.22 9.17
C CYS A 81 -8.24 -15.32 10.20
N SER A 82 -9.36 -15.28 10.92
CA SER A 82 -9.71 -16.31 11.91
C SER A 82 -10.47 -17.49 11.31
N CYS A 83 -11.26 -17.27 10.26
CA CYS A 83 -12.04 -18.29 9.57
C CYS A 83 -12.08 -18.09 8.04
N PRO A 84 -10.99 -18.39 7.32
CA PRO A 84 -10.92 -18.17 5.88
C PRO A 84 -11.85 -19.08 5.06
N ASP A 85 -12.26 -20.22 5.61
CA ASP A 85 -13.16 -21.16 4.93
C ASP A 85 -14.57 -20.61 4.76
N ASP A 86 -14.99 -19.70 5.65
CA ASP A 86 -16.32 -19.11 5.67
C ASP A 86 -16.31 -17.61 5.30
N CYS A 87 -15.29 -16.89 5.77
CA CYS A 87 -15.12 -15.44 5.53
C CYS A 87 -14.22 -15.11 4.32
N GLY A 88 -13.74 -16.11 3.58
CA GLY A 88 -12.81 -15.94 2.47
C GLY A 88 -11.36 -15.71 2.93
N GLN A 89 -10.40 -15.83 2.01
CA GLN A 89 -8.98 -15.73 2.33
C GLN A 89 -8.51 -14.27 2.40
N CYS A 90 -7.84 -13.89 3.50
CA CYS A 90 -7.08 -12.64 3.59
C CYS A 90 -5.64 -12.81 3.12
N GLN A 91 -5.45 -13.30 1.89
CA GLN A 91 -4.14 -13.47 1.28
C GLN A 91 -4.22 -13.24 -0.22
N GLY A 92 -3.12 -12.76 -0.80
CA GLY A 92 -2.97 -12.62 -2.24
C GLY A 92 -3.06 -11.18 -2.75
N ALA A 93 -2.90 -11.04 -4.06
CA ALA A 93 -2.89 -9.76 -4.74
C ALA A 93 -4.26 -9.07 -4.70
N ILE A 94 -4.24 -7.76 -4.60
CA ILE A 94 -5.43 -6.93 -4.42
C ILE A 94 -5.98 -6.57 -5.80
N PRO A 95 -7.24 -6.90 -6.11
CA PRO A 95 -7.84 -6.48 -7.37
C PRO A 95 -8.13 -4.98 -7.34
N TYR A 96 -7.87 -4.29 -8.45
CA TYR A 96 -8.22 -2.88 -8.65
C TYR A 96 -8.66 -2.63 -10.09
N ASN A 97 -9.54 -1.65 -10.26
CA ASN A 97 -10.10 -1.32 -11.57
C ASN A 97 -9.27 -0.23 -12.25
N VAL A 98 -8.91 -0.45 -13.51
CA VAL A 98 -8.24 0.54 -14.36
C VAL A 98 -9.13 0.89 -15.53
N THR A 99 -9.45 2.19 -15.68
CA THR A 99 -10.22 2.71 -16.80
C THR A 99 -9.28 3.18 -17.91
N THR A 100 -9.34 2.55 -19.08
CA THR A 100 -8.59 2.95 -20.29
C THR A 100 -9.58 3.20 -21.42
N GLY A 101 -9.84 4.47 -21.72
CA GLY A 101 -10.85 4.88 -22.70
C GLY A 101 -12.26 4.54 -22.23
N LEU A 102 -13.00 3.75 -23.01
CA LEU A 102 -14.39 3.33 -22.71
C LEU A 102 -14.50 2.01 -21.93
N ARG A 103 -13.38 1.41 -21.48
CA ARG A 103 -13.38 0.11 -20.81
C ARG A 103 -12.73 0.20 -19.43
N THR A 104 -13.37 -0.43 -18.45
CA THR A 104 -12.82 -0.70 -17.13
C THR A 104 -12.36 -2.15 -17.08
N VAL A 105 -11.09 -2.38 -16.74
CA VAL A 105 -10.50 -3.73 -16.63
C VAL A 105 -10.00 -3.93 -15.21
N GLN A 106 -10.32 -5.07 -14.60
CA GLN A 106 -9.78 -5.47 -13.32
C GLN A 106 -8.32 -5.95 -13.49
N LYS A 107 -7.41 -5.37 -12.72
CA LYS A 107 -6.00 -5.76 -12.61
C LYS A 107 -5.71 -6.17 -11.17
N PHE A 108 -4.54 -6.76 -10.95
CA PHE A 108 -4.07 -7.17 -9.63
C PHE A 108 -2.78 -6.42 -9.30
N THR A 109 -2.62 -6.02 -8.04
CA THR A 109 -1.40 -5.38 -7.53
C THR A 109 -0.20 -6.30 -7.71
N GLN A 110 0.98 -5.72 -7.95
CA GLN A 110 2.20 -6.50 -8.15
C GLN A 110 2.92 -6.75 -6.81
N TYR A 111 2.87 -5.76 -5.92
CA TYR A 111 3.65 -5.70 -4.69
C TYR A 111 2.77 -5.65 -3.43
N ALA A 112 1.58 -5.04 -3.50
CA ALA A 112 0.65 -5.02 -2.38
C ALA A 112 -0.14 -6.34 -2.28
N ILE A 113 -0.31 -6.85 -1.07
CA ILE A 113 -1.11 -8.05 -0.78
C ILE A 113 -2.01 -7.83 0.44
N TYR A 114 -3.09 -8.60 0.51
CA TYR A 114 -3.80 -8.81 1.77
C TYR A 114 -2.96 -9.68 2.69
N LEU A 115 -2.90 -9.31 3.97
CA LEU A 115 -2.20 -10.06 5.01
C LEU A 115 -2.95 -9.97 6.33
N CYS A 116 -2.84 -11.03 7.12
CA CYS A 116 -3.41 -11.09 8.46
C CYS A 116 -2.46 -10.54 9.49
N GLU A 117 -2.86 -9.47 10.17
CA GLU A 117 -2.12 -8.88 11.28
C GLU A 117 -3.07 -8.62 12.44
N ASN A 118 -2.73 -9.12 13.63
CA ASN A 118 -3.57 -8.96 14.83
C ASN A 118 -5.05 -9.36 14.61
N ASN A 119 -5.27 -10.48 13.92
CA ASN A 119 -6.60 -10.98 13.55
C ASN A 119 -7.43 -10.01 12.68
N MET A 120 -6.78 -9.08 11.96
CA MET A 120 -7.41 -8.17 11.01
C MET A 120 -6.82 -8.36 9.63
N CYS A 121 -7.67 -8.27 8.61
CA CYS A 121 -7.23 -8.26 7.23
C CYS A 121 -6.75 -6.87 6.83
N VAL A 122 -5.45 -6.72 6.60
CA VAL A 122 -4.81 -5.44 6.29
C VAL A 122 -4.06 -5.53 4.97
N VAL A 123 -3.77 -4.38 4.39
CA VAL A 123 -2.96 -4.28 3.18
C VAL A 123 -1.54 -3.99 3.60
N GLY A 124 -0.57 -4.66 2.97
CA GLY A 124 0.83 -4.30 3.11
C GLY A 124 1.69 -4.88 1.99
N ALA A 125 3.00 -4.70 2.13
CA ALA A 125 3.99 -5.16 1.16
C ALA A 125 4.24 -6.68 1.21
N ASP A 126 4.29 -7.30 0.04
CA ASP A 126 4.79 -8.67 -0.15
C ASP A 126 6.28 -8.73 0.20
N GLN A 127 6.59 -9.28 1.37
CA GLN A 127 7.95 -9.35 1.93
C GLN A 127 8.93 -10.08 1.00
N THR A 128 8.45 -10.98 0.14
CA THR A 128 9.29 -11.73 -0.81
C THR A 128 9.77 -10.87 -1.99
N LYS A 129 9.15 -9.71 -2.20
CA LYS A 129 9.46 -8.77 -3.30
C LYS A 129 10.10 -7.47 -2.80
N ILE A 130 10.31 -7.31 -1.49
CA ILE A 130 10.96 -6.13 -0.93
C ILE A 130 12.45 -6.15 -1.26
N ARG A 131 12.92 -5.04 -1.82
CA ARG A 131 14.34 -4.72 -1.96
C ARG A 131 14.67 -3.43 -1.23
N VAL A 132 15.86 -3.36 -0.64
CA VAL A 132 16.36 -2.14 -0.01
C VAL A 132 17.02 -1.26 -1.07
N LEU A 133 16.50 -0.06 -1.25
CA LEU A 133 17.10 0.98 -2.07
C LEU A 133 18.08 1.80 -1.22
N ARG A 134 19.33 1.90 -1.68
CA ARG A 134 20.37 2.75 -1.08
C ARG A 134 20.80 3.76 -2.13
N MET A 135 20.64 5.05 -1.82
CA MET A 135 20.90 6.13 -2.77
C MET A 135 21.85 7.12 -2.11
N VAL A 136 22.89 7.50 -2.85
CA VAL A 136 23.93 8.42 -2.41
C VAL A 136 23.86 9.64 -3.32
N ASP A 137 23.76 10.81 -2.70
CA ASP A 137 23.72 12.10 -3.36
C ASP A 137 24.61 13.09 -2.60
N ASP A 138 25.03 14.16 -3.27
CA ASP A 138 25.89 15.19 -2.69
C ASP A 138 25.13 16.52 -2.55
N ILE A 139 25.23 17.16 -1.38
CA ILE A 139 24.94 18.56 -1.16
C ILE A 139 26.23 19.34 -1.38
N VAL A 140 26.27 20.14 -2.45
CA VAL A 140 27.42 20.98 -2.79
C VAL A 140 27.05 22.45 -2.64
N VAL A 141 27.55 23.08 -1.58
CA VAL A 141 27.40 24.53 -1.37
C VAL A 141 28.68 25.21 -1.79
N MET A 142 28.65 25.83 -2.96
CA MET A 142 29.83 26.46 -3.56
C MET A 142 30.53 27.38 -2.55
N SER A 143 31.85 27.20 -2.40
CA SER A 143 32.72 27.97 -1.48
C SER A 143 32.48 27.80 0.02
N ALA A 144 31.62 26.86 0.45
CA ALA A 144 31.29 26.65 1.85
C ALA A 144 31.60 25.22 2.30
N PHE A 145 30.83 24.22 1.84
CA PHE A 145 31.01 22.83 2.28
C PHE A 145 30.43 21.85 1.26
N LYS A 146 30.83 20.58 1.42
CA LYS A 146 30.23 19.43 0.74
C LYS A 146 29.75 18.43 1.80
N ALA A 147 28.51 17.99 1.68
CA ALA A 147 27.97 16.89 2.47
C ALA A 147 27.47 15.79 1.54
N GLU A 148 27.59 14.54 1.96
CA GLU A 148 27.00 13.38 1.31
C GLU A 148 25.72 13.00 2.06
N THR A 149 24.68 12.65 1.32
CA THR A 149 23.43 12.12 1.86
C THR A 149 23.25 10.68 1.42
N LEU A 150 23.10 9.76 2.36
CA LEU A 150 22.74 8.37 2.12
C LEU A 150 21.28 8.15 2.53
N SER A 151 20.42 7.89 1.55
CA SER A 151 19.01 7.57 1.76
C SER A 151 18.76 6.07 1.63
N ILE A 152 18.09 5.49 2.61
CA ILE A 152 17.77 4.07 2.68
C ILE A 152 16.25 3.90 2.86
N LEU A 153 15.61 3.18 1.95
CA LEU A 153 14.21 2.79 2.08
C LEU A 153 13.92 1.47 1.36
N ASN A 154 12.81 0.83 1.70
CA ASN A 154 12.33 -0.35 1.01
C ASN A 154 11.57 0.01 -0.28
N SER A 155 11.55 -0.91 -1.23
CA SER A 155 10.72 -0.84 -2.43
C SER A 155 10.16 -2.24 -2.72
N PRO A 156 8.83 -2.45 -2.69
CA PRO A 156 7.80 -1.47 -2.33
C PRO A 156 7.98 -0.89 -0.91
N PHE A 157 7.51 0.34 -0.70
CA PHE A 157 7.53 1.05 0.58
C PHE A 157 6.13 1.07 1.19
N ASP A 158 5.94 0.50 2.38
CA ASP A 158 4.67 0.55 3.13
C ASP A 158 4.61 1.84 3.95
N ILE A 159 3.83 2.81 3.48
CA ILE A 159 3.76 4.15 4.07
C ILE A 159 3.34 4.13 5.55
N LYS A 160 2.53 3.15 5.96
CA LYS A 160 2.00 3.08 7.33
C LYS A 160 3.00 2.46 8.30
N ARG A 161 3.83 1.53 7.83
CA ARG A 161 4.69 0.69 8.68
C ARG A 161 6.15 1.05 8.62
N GLU A 162 6.61 1.59 7.50
CA GLU A 162 8.02 1.80 7.25
C GLU A 162 8.44 3.25 7.45
N LYS A 163 9.74 3.41 7.73
CA LYS A 163 10.39 4.71 7.86
C LYS A 163 11.53 4.76 6.87
N ILE A 164 11.75 5.93 6.30
CA ILE A 164 12.97 6.21 5.54
C ILE A 164 14.07 6.54 6.52
N SER A 165 15.28 6.02 6.28
CA SER A 165 16.50 6.46 6.97
C SER A 165 17.30 7.39 6.06
N ILE A 166 17.62 8.58 6.55
CA ILE A 166 18.45 9.58 5.87
C ILE A 166 19.67 9.84 6.74
N GLU A 167 20.84 9.58 6.20
CA GLU A 167 22.12 9.85 6.82
C GLU A 167 22.80 10.99 6.08
N ILE A 168 23.36 11.95 6.81
CA ILE A 168 24.11 13.08 6.24
C ILE A 168 25.50 13.09 6.87
N SER A 169 26.54 13.12 6.04
CA SER A 169 27.95 13.13 6.45
C SER A 169 28.68 14.30 5.80
N LEU A 170 29.43 15.08 6.59
CA LEU A 170 30.24 16.19 6.09
C LEU A 170 31.51 15.66 5.42
N LYS A 171 31.68 15.91 4.12
CA LYS A 171 32.81 15.40 3.31
C LYS A 171 33.90 16.44 3.06
N ASP A 172 33.53 17.71 2.94
CA ASP A 172 34.46 18.81 2.75
C ASP A 172 33.94 20.05 3.47
N ARG A 173 34.85 20.88 3.98
CA ARG A 173 34.55 22.09 4.74
C ARG A 173 35.58 23.17 4.43
N ASN A 174 35.12 24.32 3.94
CA ASN A 174 35.98 25.46 3.69
C ASN A 174 36.48 26.08 5.01
N GLU A 175 37.76 26.41 5.08
CA GLU A 175 38.39 27.04 6.24
C GLU A 175 37.78 28.41 6.62
N LYS A 176 37.10 29.08 5.68
CA LYS A 176 36.38 30.34 5.93
C LYS A 176 35.06 30.17 6.68
N LEU A 177 34.61 28.94 6.92
CA LEU A 177 33.43 28.70 7.75
C LEU A 177 33.76 28.92 9.23
N SER A 178 32.99 29.80 9.86
CA SER A 178 33.08 30.06 11.29
C SER A 178 32.03 29.21 12.00
N GLY A 179 32.44 28.10 12.62
CA GLY A 179 31.54 27.22 13.36
C GLY A 179 30.87 26.10 12.54
N PRO A 180 29.88 25.39 13.11
CA PRO A 180 29.24 24.23 12.50
C PRO A 180 28.36 24.58 11.30
N VAL A 181 28.13 23.58 10.45
CA VAL A 181 26.98 23.55 9.56
C VAL A 181 25.80 22.96 10.34
N VAL A 182 24.70 23.71 10.44
CA VAL A 182 23.50 23.33 11.19
C VAL A 182 22.42 22.89 10.22
N PHE A 183 21.98 21.64 10.31
CA PHE A 183 20.85 21.12 9.54
C PHE A 183 19.58 21.30 10.35
N THR A 184 18.57 21.96 9.77
CA THR A 184 17.39 22.45 10.49
C THR A 184 16.10 21.74 10.11
N GLU A 185 16.01 21.23 8.87
CA GLU A 185 14.79 20.61 8.38
C GLU A 185 15.09 19.64 7.23
N ILE A 186 14.35 18.53 7.19
CA ILE A 186 14.31 17.62 6.04
C ILE A 186 12.85 17.43 5.61
N LYS A 187 12.56 17.69 4.34
CA LYS A 187 11.26 17.41 3.70
C LYS A 187 11.37 16.31 2.67
N VAL A 188 10.29 15.56 2.50
CA VAL A 188 10.08 14.63 1.39
C VAL A 188 8.96 15.15 0.54
N LEU A 189 9.24 15.32 -0.75
CA LEU A 189 8.31 15.86 -1.73
C LEU A 189 8.12 14.85 -2.85
N SER A 190 6.90 14.71 -3.34
CA SER A 190 6.64 14.06 -4.62
C SER A 190 7.18 14.88 -5.81
N ASP A 191 7.07 14.34 -7.02
CA ASP A 191 7.20 15.11 -8.28
C ASP A 191 6.24 16.30 -8.39
N THR A 192 5.03 16.17 -7.86
CA THR A 192 4.03 17.24 -7.80
C THR A 192 4.28 18.26 -6.67
N ASN A 193 5.40 18.17 -5.96
CA ASN A 193 5.73 18.96 -4.75
C ASN A 193 4.73 18.78 -3.59
N GLU A 194 3.99 17.68 -3.56
CA GLU A 194 3.18 17.30 -2.42
C GLU A 194 4.11 16.90 -1.26
N MET A 195 3.89 17.44 -0.07
CA MET A 195 4.65 17.08 1.11
C MET A 195 4.26 15.68 1.59
N MET A 196 5.17 14.72 1.42
CA MET A 196 5.00 13.36 1.88
C MET A 196 5.60 13.13 3.27
N GLY A 197 6.46 14.03 3.76
CA GLY A 197 7.03 13.90 5.09
C GLY A 197 7.86 15.12 5.46
N ARG A 198 7.99 15.38 6.76
CA ARG A 198 8.74 16.51 7.30
C ARG A 198 9.29 16.17 8.68
N ILE A 199 10.53 16.54 8.95
CA ILE A 199 11.12 16.52 10.28
C ILE A 199 11.95 17.79 10.51
N PHE A 200 11.78 18.40 11.67
CA PHE A 200 12.64 19.47 12.16
C PHE A 200 13.77 18.87 12.99
N ILE A 201 14.97 19.39 12.80
CA ILE A 201 16.21 18.91 13.43
C ILE A 201 17.07 20.09 13.85
N ASP A 202 18.08 19.86 14.70
CA ASP A 202 19.12 20.84 15.06
C ASP A 202 20.47 20.12 15.10
N GLU A 203 20.79 19.44 14.01
CA GLU A 203 22.00 18.61 13.92
C GLU A 203 23.18 19.45 13.44
N LYS A 204 24.32 19.34 14.14
CA LYS A 204 25.50 20.20 13.91
C LYS A 204 26.67 19.34 13.47
N LEU A 205 27.22 19.65 12.29
CA LEU A 205 28.42 19.02 11.76
C LEU A 205 29.56 20.05 11.80
N GLU A 206 30.58 19.79 12.63
CA GLU A 206 31.71 20.71 12.85
C GLU A 206 32.94 20.32 12.03
N LYS A 207 33.19 19.02 11.87
CA LYS A 207 34.40 18.47 11.27
C LYS A 207 34.05 17.53 10.13
N VAL A 208 34.96 17.47 9.15
CA VAL A 208 34.87 16.46 8.08
C VAL A 208 34.86 15.08 8.71
N GLY A 209 33.91 14.24 8.32
CA GLY A 209 33.63 12.94 8.92
C GLY A 209 32.48 12.93 9.92
N ASP A 210 32.07 14.08 10.47
CA ASP A 210 30.88 14.15 11.32
C ASP A 210 29.65 13.73 10.51
N MET A 211 28.72 13.05 11.18
CA MET A 211 27.51 12.53 10.55
C MET A 211 26.35 12.41 11.53
N PHE A 212 25.13 12.40 11.02
CA PHE A 212 23.93 12.04 11.77
C PHE A 212 22.97 11.23 10.90
N THR A 213 22.08 10.48 11.55
CA THR A 213 21.02 9.70 10.89
C THR A 213 19.66 10.09 11.45
N LYS A 214 18.67 10.24 10.57
CA LYS A 214 17.27 10.51 10.94
C LYS A 214 16.34 9.53 10.26
N GLN A 215 15.29 9.16 10.99
CA GLN A 215 14.19 8.38 10.47
C GLN A 215 12.97 9.25 10.30
N LEU A 216 12.27 9.08 9.17
CA LEU A 216 11.11 9.86 8.81
C LEU A 216 9.93 8.96 8.42
N ASN A 217 8.77 9.22 9.01
CA ASN A 217 7.50 8.64 8.58
C ASN A 217 6.99 9.39 7.35
N LEU A 218 6.39 8.66 6.41
CA LEU A 218 5.70 9.28 5.29
C LEU A 218 4.19 9.31 5.48
N VAL A 219 3.57 10.22 4.74
CA VAL A 219 2.15 10.33 4.47
C VAL A 219 1.96 10.38 2.97
N SER A 220 0.81 9.89 2.49
CA SER A 220 0.46 9.93 1.07
C SER A 220 -1.03 10.15 0.91
N SER A 221 -1.41 11.03 -0.02
CA SER A 221 -2.80 11.20 -0.46
C SER A 221 -3.20 10.27 -1.61
N GLN A 222 -2.39 9.24 -1.90
CA GLN A 222 -2.67 8.34 -3.03
C GLN A 222 -4.03 7.65 -2.89
N LYS A 223 -4.78 7.63 -4.00
CA LYS A 223 -6.10 7.00 -4.08
C LYS A 223 -6.03 5.51 -4.42
N VAL A 224 -4.88 5.06 -4.92
CA VAL A 224 -4.64 3.67 -5.32
C VAL A 224 -3.76 2.98 -4.28
N VAL A 225 -3.97 1.68 -4.13
CA VAL A 225 -3.25 0.85 -3.16
C VAL A 225 -1.75 0.86 -3.42
N GLU A 226 -1.35 0.84 -4.69
CA GLU A 226 0.03 0.72 -5.14
C GLU A 226 0.31 1.77 -6.21
N GLN A 227 1.35 2.59 -6.03
CA GLN A 227 1.73 3.63 -6.98
C GLN A 227 3.25 3.77 -7.07
N ASP A 228 3.79 3.73 -8.29
CA ASP A 228 5.16 4.17 -8.55
C ASP A 228 5.20 5.70 -8.51
N LYS A 229 5.95 6.28 -7.57
CA LYS A 229 6.03 7.73 -7.39
C LYS A 229 7.50 8.18 -7.25
N PRO A 230 8.01 9.06 -8.12
CA PRO A 230 9.30 9.69 -7.86
C PRO A 230 9.18 10.59 -6.62
N ILE A 231 10.22 10.55 -5.78
CA ILE A 231 10.33 11.42 -4.60
C ILE A 231 11.65 12.19 -4.62
N SER A 232 11.65 13.30 -3.88
CA SER A 232 12.80 14.17 -3.69
C SER A 232 12.91 14.61 -2.24
N TRP A 233 14.14 14.77 -1.76
CA TRP A 233 14.44 15.34 -0.46
C TRP A 233 14.69 16.82 -0.62
N GLU A 234 14.23 17.64 0.32
CA GLU A 234 14.69 19.02 0.46
C GLU A 234 15.30 19.18 1.85
N VAL A 235 16.60 19.43 1.89
CA VAL A 235 17.38 19.54 3.12
C VAL A 235 17.71 21.01 3.37
N PHE A 236 17.29 21.54 4.51
CA PHE A 236 17.53 22.91 4.94
C PHE A 236 18.69 22.97 5.92
N TYR A 237 19.55 23.97 5.74
CA TYR A 237 20.74 24.15 6.55
C TYR A 237 21.12 25.62 6.71
N GLU A 238 21.87 25.88 7.77
CA GLU A 238 22.44 27.18 8.11
C GLU A 238 23.95 27.04 8.33
N TYR A 239 24.72 28.06 7.96
CA TYR A 239 26.15 28.12 8.23
C TYR A 239 26.62 29.57 8.33
N VAL A 240 27.71 29.80 9.05
CA VAL A 240 28.33 31.13 9.13
C VAL A 240 29.65 31.12 8.36
N LYS A 241 29.82 32.10 7.48
CA LYS A 241 31.03 32.28 6.67
C LYS A 241 31.68 33.62 6.98
N MET A 242 33.00 33.64 7.05
CA MET A 242 33.78 34.87 7.19
C MET A 242 33.91 35.53 5.82
N GLU A 243 33.35 36.73 5.70
CA GLU A 243 33.39 37.52 4.47
C GLU A 243 34.08 38.86 4.68
N PRO A 244 34.73 39.44 3.65
CA PRO A 244 35.30 40.78 3.76
C PRO A 244 34.23 41.79 4.18
N ASP A 245 34.52 42.54 5.23
CA ASP A 245 33.68 43.65 5.65
C ASP A 245 33.97 44.86 4.76
N PHE A 246 33.07 45.12 3.80
CA PHE A 246 33.27 46.21 2.85
C PHE A 246 33.08 47.60 3.45
N ASP A 247 32.45 47.68 4.62
CA ASP A 247 32.15 48.92 5.33
C ASP A 247 33.28 49.31 6.31
N ALA A 248 34.14 48.36 6.65
CA ALA A 248 35.26 48.58 7.55
C ALA A 248 36.49 49.17 6.82
N PRO A 249 37.28 50.05 7.48
CA PRO A 249 38.53 50.54 6.92
C PRO A 249 39.54 49.40 6.73
N LEU A 250 40.46 49.58 5.78
CA LEU A 250 41.57 48.65 5.59
C LEU A 250 42.49 48.68 6.82
N ILE A 251 42.82 47.50 7.34
CA ILE A 251 43.82 47.31 8.39
C ILE A 251 44.98 46.57 7.73
N ASP A 252 46.16 47.20 7.72
CA ASP A 252 47.38 46.67 7.06
C ASP A 252 47.16 46.27 5.59
N GLY A 253 46.37 47.07 4.87
CA GLY A 253 46.05 46.83 3.45
C GLY A 253 45.08 45.67 3.19
N LYS A 254 44.51 45.04 4.24
CA LYS A 254 43.48 43.99 4.12
C LYS A 254 42.15 44.47 4.69
N ARG A 255 41.05 44.04 4.08
CA ARG A 255 39.72 44.24 4.67
C ARG A 255 39.55 43.25 5.83
N PRO A 256 39.11 43.70 7.02
CA PRO A 256 38.75 42.76 8.09
C PRO A 256 37.60 41.88 7.62
N SER A 257 37.46 40.70 8.21
CA SER A 257 36.36 39.78 7.88
C SER A 257 35.26 39.86 8.94
N LYS A 258 33.99 39.82 8.53
CA LYS A 258 32.83 39.71 9.42
C LYS A 258 32.10 38.38 9.21
N PRO A 259 31.52 37.80 10.27
CA PRO A 259 30.69 36.61 10.14
C PRO A 259 29.35 36.96 9.47
N VAL A 260 28.96 36.18 8.47
CA VAL A 260 27.66 36.29 7.79
C VAL A 260 26.92 34.96 7.88
N LEU A 261 25.69 34.99 8.39
CA LEU A 261 24.82 33.82 8.49
C LEU A 261 24.10 33.57 7.15
N TYR A 262 24.26 32.37 6.63
CA TYR A 262 23.60 31.88 5.44
C TYR A 262 22.54 30.85 5.80
N ARG A 263 21.38 30.93 5.14
CA ARG A 263 20.30 29.93 5.20
C ARG A 263 19.96 29.51 3.79
N ALA A 264 19.94 28.21 3.53
CA ALA A 264 19.64 27.68 2.21
C ALA A 264 18.98 26.30 2.31
N SER A 265 18.51 25.80 1.16
CA SER A 265 18.08 24.42 1.01
C SER A 265 18.69 23.80 -0.25
N THR A 266 18.81 22.48 -0.26
CA THR A 266 19.18 21.71 -1.45
C THR A 266 18.13 20.64 -1.70
N LYS A 267 17.59 20.64 -2.92
CA LYS A 267 16.64 19.64 -3.39
C LYS A 267 17.36 18.53 -4.14
N ILE A 268 17.21 17.30 -3.66
CA ILE A 268 17.84 16.10 -4.20
C ILE A 268 16.74 15.21 -4.77
N ARG A 269 16.80 14.91 -6.07
CA ARG A 269 15.86 13.99 -6.72
C ARG A 269 16.43 12.59 -6.70
N LEU A 270 15.65 11.63 -6.22
CA LEU A 270 16.09 10.24 -6.22
C LEU A 270 16.12 9.68 -7.63
N ALA A 271 17.23 9.01 -7.96
CA ALA A 271 17.44 8.39 -9.27
C ALA A 271 16.47 7.21 -9.51
N GLN A 272 16.09 6.51 -8.45
CA GLN A 272 15.17 5.37 -8.50
C GLN A 272 13.79 5.77 -8.02
N LYS A 273 12.76 5.25 -8.70
CA LYS A 273 11.37 5.46 -8.30
C LYS A 273 10.91 4.29 -7.42
N PRO A 274 10.65 4.52 -6.13
CA PRO A 274 10.07 3.50 -5.27
C PRO A 274 8.57 3.35 -5.55
N VAL A 275 8.10 2.11 -5.52
CA VAL A 275 6.67 1.80 -5.43
C VAL A 275 6.20 2.04 -4.00
N PHE A 276 5.14 2.81 -3.82
CA PHE A 276 4.51 3.06 -2.52
C PHE A 276 3.23 2.26 -2.37
N ILE A 277 3.08 1.64 -1.20
CA ILE A 277 1.86 0.95 -0.78
C ILE A 277 1.19 1.79 0.30
N ALA A 278 -0.08 2.08 0.10
CA ALA A 278 -0.94 2.70 1.10
C ALA A 278 -2.27 1.95 1.17
N GLN A 279 -2.83 1.88 2.37
CA GLN A 279 -4.24 1.58 2.50
C GLN A 279 -5.03 2.75 1.91
N PRO A 280 -5.88 2.55 0.89
CA PRO A 280 -6.76 3.61 0.44
C PRO A 280 -7.60 4.02 1.65
N THR A 281 -7.50 5.29 2.04
CA THR A 281 -8.51 5.89 2.91
C THR A 281 -9.82 5.66 2.19
N ALA A 282 -10.70 4.82 2.76
CA ALA A 282 -12.08 4.72 2.32
C ALA A 282 -12.55 6.17 2.19
N SER A 283 -12.85 6.59 0.96
CA SER A 283 -13.34 7.94 0.73
C SER A 283 -14.56 8.08 1.62
N LEU A 284 -14.46 8.90 2.66
CA LEU A 284 -15.58 9.26 3.56
C LEU A 284 -16.69 10.02 2.80
N GLU A 285 -16.75 9.90 1.48
CA GLU A 285 -17.64 10.63 0.57
C GLU A 285 -18.97 9.89 0.31
N GLU A 286 -19.24 8.74 0.95
CA GLU A 286 -20.56 8.08 0.85
C GLU A 286 -21.51 8.33 2.04
N GLU A 287 -21.11 9.08 3.07
CA GLU A 287 -21.98 9.32 4.25
C GLU A 287 -22.75 10.66 4.23
N SER A 288 -22.88 11.32 3.07
CA SER A 288 -23.66 12.58 2.95
C SER A 288 -24.79 12.54 1.91
N ALA A 289 -25.26 11.35 1.52
CA ALA A 289 -26.35 11.21 0.54
C ALA A 289 -27.74 10.92 1.15
N GLU A 290 -27.89 10.86 2.48
CA GLU A 290 -29.19 10.69 3.13
C GLU A 290 -29.36 11.64 4.34
N ILE A 291 -29.64 12.92 4.08
CA ILE A 291 -30.46 13.79 4.96
C ILE A 291 -31.35 14.67 4.09
#